data_AF-A0A5N6F5K8-F1
#
_entry.id   AF-A0A5N6F5K8-F1
#
_cell.length_a   1.000
_cell.length_b   1.000
_cell.length_c   1.000
_cell.angle_alpha   90.00
_cell.angle_beta   90.00
_cell.angle_gamma   90.00
#
_symmetry.space_group_name_H-M   'P 1'
#
loop_
_entity.id
_entity.type
_entity.pdbx_description
1 polymer ?
#
loop_
_entity_poly.entity_id
_entity_poly.type
_entity_poly.pdbx_seq_one_letter_code
_entity_poly.pdbx_strand_id
1 'polypeptide(L)'
;MGSYELSPEQALHSAIRMVKEGGMKAVKLEGGEQMALTIRRITQTGIPVLAHIGLTPQRQHSIGGFKVQGKSAAGAVKVLRDALAVQEAGAFMVLLEAVPGEVAALVTERLRVPTIGIGAGIGCSGQVLVQVDLTGNFPPGRFVPKFVKTYADVWGESVRGIEEFKGDVKSRAFPSGEYTYSISEQEMAEFRSVVGEVGEQGVGMASRA
;
A
#
# COMPACT_ATOMS: atom_id res chain seq x y z
N MET A 1 9.47 -7.33 -7.31
CA MET A 1 10.60 -8.22 -7.62
C MET A 1 10.38 -8.82 -9.00
N GLY A 2 11.41 -8.82 -9.85
CA GLY A 2 11.41 -9.44 -11.19
C GLY A 2 11.13 -8.48 -12.36
N SER A 3 11.02 -7.17 -12.12
CA SER A 3 10.67 -6.15 -13.12
C SER A 3 11.79 -5.19 -13.48
N TYR A 4 12.89 -5.16 -12.72
CA TYR A 4 14.04 -4.26 -12.94
C TYR A 4 15.39 -4.92 -12.66
N GLU A 5 15.40 -6.17 -12.20
CA GLU A 5 16.59 -6.84 -11.69
C GLU A 5 17.35 -7.66 -12.75
N LEU A 6 16.75 -7.94 -13.92
CA LEU A 6 17.42 -8.73 -14.96
C LEU A 6 18.42 -7.91 -15.78
N SER A 7 18.07 -6.67 -16.15
CA SER A 7 18.96 -5.75 -16.85
C SER A 7 18.51 -4.28 -16.73
N PRO A 8 19.41 -3.31 -16.95
CA PRO A 8 19.05 -1.89 -17.06
C PRO A 8 17.97 -1.62 -18.12
N GLU A 9 17.97 -2.37 -19.23
CA GLU A 9 16.98 -2.30 -20.30
C GLU A 9 15.60 -2.79 -19.83
N GLN A 10 15.53 -3.93 -19.14
CA GLN A 10 14.27 -4.44 -18.57
C GLN A 10 13.67 -3.42 -17.58
N ALA A 11 14.51 -2.84 -16.74
CA ALA A 11 14.13 -1.84 -15.77
C ALA A 11 13.61 -0.55 -16.44
N LEU A 12 14.27 -0.09 -17.51
CA LEU A 12 13.83 1.05 -18.32
C LEU A 12 12.48 0.77 -18.99
N HIS A 13 12.28 -0.41 -19.59
CA HIS A 13 10.98 -0.79 -20.16
C HIS A 13 9.87 -0.75 -19.09
N SER A 14 10.13 -1.31 -17.91
CA SER A 14 9.17 -1.30 -16.81
C SER A 14 8.92 0.11 -16.26
N ALA A 15 9.94 0.97 -16.19
CA ALA A 15 9.80 2.37 -15.79
C ALA A 15 8.97 3.18 -16.80
N ILE A 16 9.20 3.00 -18.11
CA ILE A 16 8.40 3.63 -19.17
C ILE A 16 6.93 3.23 -19.05
N ARG A 17 6.63 1.95 -18.77
CA ARG A 17 5.25 1.48 -18.55
C ARG A 17 4.61 2.11 -17.31
N MET A 18 5.33 2.18 -16.18
CA MET A 18 4.83 2.85 -14.96
C MET A 18 4.48 4.33 -15.19
N VAL A 19 5.25 5.03 -16.02
CA VAL A 19 4.96 6.42 -16.40
C VAL A 19 3.78 6.51 -17.39
N LYS A 20 3.82 5.76 -18.49
CA LYS A 20 2.84 5.89 -19.60
C LYS A 20 1.49 5.24 -19.33
N GLU A 21 1.48 4.06 -18.70
CA GLU A 21 0.27 3.28 -18.39
C GLU A 21 -0.20 3.56 -16.96
N GLY A 22 0.75 3.64 -16.02
CA GLY A 22 0.46 3.87 -14.60
C GLY A 22 0.25 5.34 -14.20
N GLY A 23 0.51 6.29 -15.10
CA GLY A 23 0.39 7.73 -14.82
C GLY A 23 1.38 8.27 -13.78
N MET A 24 2.44 7.51 -13.47
CA MET A 24 3.40 7.88 -12.42
C MET A 24 4.40 8.94 -12.91
N LYS A 25 4.82 9.82 -12.02
CA LYS A 25 5.82 10.87 -12.30
C LYS A 25 7.26 10.47 -11.97
N ALA A 26 7.44 9.35 -11.29
CA ALA A 26 8.73 8.80 -10.83
C ALA A 26 8.58 7.30 -10.53
N VAL A 27 9.70 6.59 -10.37
CA VAL A 27 9.71 5.18 -9.95
C VAL A 27 10.59 4.95 -8.72
N LYS A 28 10.25 3.95 -7.90
CA LYS A 28 11.10 3.46 -6.80
C LYS A 28 11.62 2.07 -7.11
N LEU A 29 12.92 1.85 -6.85
CA LEU A 29 13.57 0.55 -6.99
C LEU A 29 14.50 0.27 -5.80
N GLU A 30 14.71 -1.00 -5.49
CA GLU A 30 15.46 -1.46 -4.31
C GLU A 30 16.86 -1.93 -4.67
N GLY A 31 17.88 -1.35 -4.04
CA GLY A 31 19.27 -1.71 -4.25
C GLY A 31 20.22 -0.53 -4.06
N GLY A 32 21.44 -0.84 -3.62
CA GLY A 32 22.51 0.13 -3.39
C GLY A 32 23.47 0.19 -4.57
N GLU A 33 24.77 0.12 -4.30
CA GLU A 33 25.85 0.24 -5.29
C GLU A 33 25.65 -0.67 -6.52
N GLN A 34 25.14 -1.89 -6.33
CA GLN A 34 24.88 -2.84 -7.41
C GLN A 34 23.78 -2.41 -8.40
N MET A 35 22.94 -1.45 -8.05
CA MET A 35 21.82 -0.97 -8.87
C MET A 35 22.14 0.36 -9.59
N ALA A 36 23.34 0.90 -9.41
CA ALA A 36 23.74 2.20 -9.96
C ALA A 36 23.68 2.26 -11.51
N LEU A 37 24.03 1.18 -12.22
CA LEU A 37 23.90 1.12 -13.68
C LEU A 37 22.43 1.21 -14.13
N THR A 38 21.54 0.48 -13.47
CA THR A 38 20.10 0.49 -13.74
C THR A 38 19.47 1.84 -13.45
N ILE A 39 19.80 2.46 -12.31
CA ILE A 39 19.33 3.81 -11.95
C ILE A 39 19.78 4.80 -13.03
N ARG A 40 21.06 4.80 -13.39
CA ARG A 40 21.62 5.68 -14.42
C ARG A 40 20.93 5.50 -15.77
N ARG A 41 20.62 4.26 -16.15
CA ARG A 41 19.92 3.96 -17.42
C ARG A 41 18.51 4.55 -17.48
N ILE A 42 17.78 4.52 -16.37
CA ILE A 42 16.42 5.07 -16.26
C ILE A 42 16.49 6.61 -16.23
N THR A 43 17.34 7.19 -15.39
CA THR A 43 17.42 8.64 -15.18
C THR A 43 17.90 9.39 -16.43
N GLN A 44 18.78 8.78 -17.24
CA GLN A 44 19.19 9.29 -18.55
C GLN A 44 18.06 9.43 -19.57
N THR A 45 16.91 8.77 -19.37
CA THR A 45 15.71 8.95 -20.22
C THR A 45 14.72 9.98 -19.67
N GLY A 46 15.10 10.72 -18.62
CA GLY A 46 14.27 11.74 -17.99
C GLY A 46 13.27 11.22 -16.96
N ILE A 47 13.24 9.91 -16.66
CA ILE A 47 12.37 9.34 -15.63
C ILE A 47 13.05 9.47 -14.24
N PRO A 48 12.48 10.20 -13.28
CA PRO A 48 13.06 10.32 -11.94
C PRO A 48 13.02 9.00 -11.18
N VAL A 49 14.13 8.67 -10.51
CA VAL A 49 14.26 7.47 -9.67
C VAL A 49 14.46 7.84 -8.21
N LEU A 50 13.63 7.28 -7.33
CA LEU A 50 13.81 7.26 -5.89
C LEU A 50 14.49 5.92 -5.52
N ALA A 51 15.70 5.97 -5.01
CA ALA A 51 16.46 4.77 -4.66
C ALA A 51 16.10 4.29 -3.24
N HIS A 52 15.90 2.99 -3.06
CA HIS A 52 15.61 2.40 -1.75
C HIS A 52 16.77 1.51 -1.27
N ILE A 53 17.39 1.89 -0.16
CA ILE A 53 18.52 1.19 0.48
C ILE A 53 18.24 0.92 1.98
N GLY A 54 19.15 0.22 2.63
CA GLY A 54 18.92 -0.34 3.97
C GLY A 54 18.24 -1.69 3.85
N LEU A 55 17.23 -1.94 4.70
CA LEU A 55 16.40 -3.14 4.59
C LEU A 55 15.57 -3.06 3.31
N THR A 56 15.83 -3.92 2.32
CA THR A 56 15.05 -3.97 1.07
C THR A 56 14.09 -5.16 1.12
N PRO A 57 12.77 -4.97 1.35
CA PRO A 57 11.81 -6.06 1.55
C PRO A 57 11.77 -7.10 0.44
N GLN A 58 12.02 -6.71 -0.81
CA GLN A 58 12.06 -7.63 -1.95
C GLN A 58 13.20 -8.67 -1.82
N ARG A 59 14.21 -8.39 -0.98
CA ARG A 59 15.34 -9.28 -0.68
C ARG A 59 15.25 -9.91 0.72
N GLN A 60 14.09 -9.88 1.38
CA GLN A 60 13.93 -10.38 2.75
C GLN A 60 14.51 -11.79 2.97
N HIS A 61 14.38 -12.70 2.00
CA HIS A 61 14.86 -14.08 2.16
C HIS A 61 16.39 -14.17 2.10
N SER A 62 17.06 -13.42 1.22
CA SER A 62 18.52 -13.43 1.11
C SER A 62 19.22 -12.64 2.22
N ILE A 63 18.55 -11.67 2.85
CA ILE A 63 19.05 -10.93 4.02
C ILE A 63 18.59 -11.53 5.37
N GLY A 64 17.87 -12.66 5.34
CA GLY A 64 17.49 -13.42 6.52
C GLY A 64 16.38 -12.79 7.37
N GLY A 65 15.38 -12.17 6.74
CA GLY A 65 14.19 -11.56 7.34
C GLY A 65 14.24 -10.04 7.42
N PHE A 66 13.23 -9.44 8.06
CA PHE A 66 13.15 -7.99 8.30
C PHE A 66 14.14 -7.51 9.37
N LYS A 67 15.43 -7.54 9.03
CA LYS A 67 16.54 -7.18 9.92
C LYS A 67 17.01 -5.75 9.68
N VAL A 68 17.24 -5.03 10.78
CA VAL A 68 17.86 -3.69 10.80
C VAL A 68 19.24 -3.75 10.17
N GLN A 69 19.51 -2.86 9.20
CA GLN A 69 20.79 -2.72 8.51
C GLN A 69 21.65 -1.64 9.17
N GLY A 70 22.96 -1.62 8.95
CA GLY A 70 23.83 -0.57 9.50
C GLY A 70 24.16 -0.66 11.00
N LYS A 71 23.85 -1.78 11.67
CA LYS A 71 24.11 -1.99 13.11
C LYS A 71 25.58 -2.08 13.54
N SER A 72 26.50 -2.36 12.61
CA SER A 72 27.94 -2.39 12.84
C SER A 72 28.61 -1.30 12.00
N ALA A 73 29.83 -0.87 12.36
CA ALA A 73 30.57 0.12 11.59
C ALA A 73 30.71 -0.27 10.11
N ALA A 74 31.05 -1.53 9.81
CA ALA A 74 31.11 -2.04 8.44
C ALA A 74 29.75 -1.98 7.72
N GLY A 75 28.65 -2.30 8.43
CA GLY A 75 27.29 -2.18 7.88
C GLY A 75 26.91 -0.72 7.61
N ALA A 76 27.25 0.21 8.51
CA ALA A 76 26.97 1.63 8.35
C ALA A 76 27.76 2.25 7.19
N VAL A 77 29.04 1.87 7.04
CA VAL A 77 29.87 2.22 5.87
C VAL A 77 29.25 1.67 4.59
N LYS A 78 28.69 0.45 4.59
CA LYS A 78 27.98 -0.09 3.42
C LYS A 78 26.75 0.76 3.07
N VAL A 79 25.91 1.12 4.05
CA VAL A 79 24.73 1.99 3.82
C VAL A 79 25.14 3.34 3.23
N LEU A 80 26.23 3.95 3.73
CA LEU A 80 26.75 5.21 3.18
C LEU A 80 27.28 5.05 1.74
N ARG A 81 28.02 3.97 1.45
CA ARG A 81 28.46 3.66 0.07
C ARG A 81 27.30 3.44 -0.89
N ASP A 82 26.31 2.66 -0.47
CA ASP A 82 25.07 2.43 -1.22
C ASP A 82 24.38 3.77 -1.53
N ALA A 83 24.22 4.63 -0.53
CA ALA A 83 23.59 5.95 -0.65
C ALA A 83 24.29 6.87 -1.65
N LEU A 84 25.62 6.98 -1.55
CA LEU A 84 26.43 7.78 -2.47
C LEU A 84 26.37 7.20 -3.89
N ALA A 85 26.49 5.89 -4.05
CA ALA A 85 26.47 5.26 -5.37
C ALA A 85 25.13 5.45 -6.11
N VAL A 86 23.99 5.37 -5.42
CA VAL A 86 22.68 5.61 -6.04
C VAL A 86 22.44 7.10 -6.33
N GLN A 87 22.97 8.01 -5.52
CA GLN A 87 22.97 9.44 -5.81
C GLN A 87 23.79 9.77 -7.06
N GLU A 88 25.03 9.27 -7.18
CA GLU A 88 25.88 9.53 -8.36
C GLU A 88 25.37 8.82 -9.63
N ALA A 89 24.43 7.88 -9.49
CA ALA A 89 23.64 7.32 -10.59
C ALA A 89 22.45 8.20 -11.02
N GLY A 90 22.17 9.29 -10.30
CA GLY A 90 21.11 10.25 -10.60
C GLY A 90 19.79 10.01 -9.88
N ALA A 91 19.75 9.22 -8.80
CA ALA A 91 18.56 9.15 -7.96
C ALA A 91 18.26 10.52 -7.34
N PHE A 92 17.02 11.01 -7.45
CA PHE A 92 16.64 12.35 -6.96
C PHE A 92 16.35 12.40 -5.46
N MET A 93 16.24 11.22 -4.82
CA MET A 93 15.88 11.02 -3.43
C MET A 93 16.29 9.60 -3.00
N VAL A 94 16.65 9.42 -1.73
CA VAL A 94 17.03 8.11 -1.17
C VAL A 94 16.16 7.74 0.03
N LEU A 95 15.47 6.61 -0.04
CA LEU A 95 14.71 6.04 1.08
C LEU A 95 15.61 5.11 1.89
N LEU A 96 15.64 5.33 3.20
CA LEU A 96 16.37 4.55 4.20
C LEU A 96 15.36 3.75 5.05
N GLU A 97 15.33 2.42 4.90
CA GLU A 97 14.46 1.53 5.69
C GLU A 97 15.25 0.76 6.75
N ALA A 98 14.76 0.80 7.99
CA ALA A 98 15.28 0.09 9.17
C ALA A 98 16.81 0.24 9.37
N VAL A 99 17.27 1.49 9.50
CA VAL A 99 18.67 1.88 9.77
C VAL A 99 18.75 2.59 11.14
N PRO A 100 19.81 2.45 11.95
CA PRO A 100 20.00 3.27 13.16
C PRO A 100 19.89 4.77 12.86
N GLY A 101 19.23 5.53 13.74
CA GLY A 101 18.89 6.93 13.49
C GLY A 101 20.10 7.82 13.31
N GLU A 102 21.17 7.55 14.05
CA GLU A 102 22.46 8.24 13.99
C GLU A 102 23.17 8.00 12.65
N VAL A 103 23.08 6.77 12.13
CA VAL A 103 23.63 6.40 10.81
C VAL A 103 22.83 7.08 9.70
N ALA A 104 21.50 7.07 9.80
CA ALA A 104 20.62 7.70 8.81
C ALA A 104 20.73 9.23 8.79
N ALA A 105 20.91 9.87 9.96
CA ALA A 105 21.22 11.30 10.07
C ALA A 105 22.53 11.63 9.35
N LEU A 106 23.63 10.93 9.66
CA LEU A 106 24.92 11.14 9.00
C LEU A 106 24.83 10.88 7.49
N VAL A 107 24.12 9.84 7.04
CA VAL A 107 23.89 9.62 5.60
C VAL A 107 23.17 10.81 4.97
N THR A 108 22.15 11.35 5.64
CA THR A 108 21.39 12.52 5.17
C THR A 108 22.27 13.76 5.05
N GLU A 109 23.16 14.02 6.02
CA GLU A 109 24.14 15.11 5.97
C GLU A 109 25.16 15.00 4.82
N ARG A 110 25.42 13.78 4.33
CA ARG A 110 26.40 13.54 3.24
C ARG A 110 25.79 13.51 1.84
N LEU A 111 24.46 13.41 1.73
CA LEU A 111 23.79 13.47 0.45
C LEU A 111 23.45 14.92 0.05
N ARG A 112 23.46 15.15 -1.26
CA ARG A 112 22.98 16.37 -1.93
C ARG A 112 21.50 16.27 -2.30
N VAL A 113 20.90 15.08 -2.13
CA VAL A 113 19.49 14.76 -2.40
C VAL A 113 18.77 14.45 -1.09
N PRO A 114 17.45 14.76 -0.97
CA PRO A 114 16.70 14.48 0.24
C PRO A 114 16.62 12.99 0.57
N THR A 115 16.52 12.67 1.86
CA THR A 115 16.28 11.32 2.35
C THR A 115 14.87 11.15 2.91
N ILE A 116 14.31 9.96 2.76
CA ILE A 116 13.03 9.58 3.39
C ILE A 116 13.26 8.40 4.33
N GLY A 117 12.93 8.56 5.61
CA GLY A 117 13.06 7.51 6.61
C GLY A 117 11.80 6.66 6.76
N ILE A 118 11.98 5.35 6.96
CA ILE A 118 10.98 4.48 7.58
C ILE A 118 11.70 3.54 8.56
N GLY A 119 11.50 3.79 9.86
CA GLY A 119 12.33 3.18 10.90
C GLY A 119 13.81 3.58 10.83
N ALA A 120 14.10 4.77 10.29
CA ALA A 120 15.43 5.37 10.18
C ALA A 120 15.65 6.61 11.06
N GLY A 121 14.79 6.83 12.06
CA GLY A 121 14.88 7.97 12.97
C GLY A 121 14.49 9.31 12.35
N ILE A 122 14.56 10.38 13.15
CA ILE A 122 14.12 11.73 12.76
C ILE A 122 15.12 12.51 11.90
N GLY A 123 16.34 12.00 11.71
CA GLY A 123 17.41 12.68 10.99
C GLY A 123 17.31 12.65 9.46
N CYS A 124 16.30 11.98 8.89
CA CYS A 124 16.00 12.02 7.46
C CYS A 124 15.24 13.29 7.07
N SER A 125 15.37 13.75 5.82
CA SER A 125 14.69 14.95 5.30
C SER A 125 13.16 14.85 5.32
N GLY A 126 12.61 13.64 5.33
CA GLY A 126 11.19 13.35 5.50
C GLY A 126 10.97 11.91 5.99
N GLN A 127 9.70 11.51 6.12
CA GLN A 127 9.30 10.21 6.67
C GLN A 127 8.23 9.56 5.79
N VAL A 128 8.15 8.23 5.82
CA VAL A 128 7.07 7.45 5.20
C VAL A 128 6.61 6.32 6.13
N LEU A 129 5.32 6.02 6.11
CA LEU A 129 4.73 4.85 6.75
C LEU A 129 3.68 4.24 5.81
N VAL A 130 3.44 2.93 5.96
CA VAL A 130 2.35 2.25 5.26
C VAL A 130 1.02 2.74 5.84
N GLN A 131 0.10 3.21 4.99
CA GLN A 131 -1.18 3.79 5.43
C GLN A 131 -1.97 2.84 6.33
N VAL A 132 -2.08 1.57 5.96
CA VAL A 132 -2.77 0.52 6.73
C VAL A 132 -2.19 0.37 8.14
N ASP A 133 -0.86 0.46 8.28
CA ASP A 133 -0.15 0.36 9.55
C ASP A 133 -0.37 1.62 10.40
N LEU A 134 -0.33 2.80 9.76
CA LEU A 134 -0.59 4.11 10.36
C LEU A 134 -2.02 4.22 10.91
N THR A 135 -3.03 3.75 10.17
CA THR A 135 -4.45 3.92 10.52
C THR A 135 -5.06 2.79 11.33
N GLY A 136 -4.27 1.78 11.72
CA GLY A 136 -4.79 0.63 12.48
C GLY A 136 -5.79 -0.23 11.69
N ASN A 137 -5.71 -0.25 10.36
CA ASN A 137 -6.66 -1.00 9.52
C ASN A 137 -6.26 -2.48 9.37
N PHE A 138 -6.12 -3.19 10.49
CA PHE A 138 -5.69 -4.59 10.51
C PHE A 138 -6.17 -5.33 11.77
N PRO A 139 -6.32 -6.67 11.70
CA PRO A 139 -6.84 -7.44 12.83
C PRO A 139 -5.92 -7.38 14.07
N PRO A 140 -6.49 -7.45 15.29
CA PRO A 140 -5.74 -7.61 16.53
C PRO A 140 -4.74 -8.77 16.47
N GLY A 141 -3.59 -8.60 17.13
CA GLY A 141 -2.54 -9.62 17.16
C GLY A 141 -1.66 -9.69 15.90
N ARG A 142 -1.95 -8.91 14.84
CA ARG A 142 -1.02 -8.74 13.72
C ARG A 142 0.32 -8.18 14.23
N PHE A 143 1.44 -8.71 13.71
CA PHE A 143 2.75 -8.14 13.94
C PHE A 143 2.86 -6.72 13.37
N VAL A 144 3.18 -5.76 14.24
CA VAL A 144 3.44 -4.36 13.89
C VAL A 144 4.93 -4.06 14.12
N PRO A 145 5.69 -3.61 13.11
CA PRO A 145 7.10 -3.26 13.28
C PRO A 145 7.29 -2.13 14.30
N LYS A 146 8.34 -2.21 15.14
CA LYS A 146 8.62 -1.25 16.23
C LYS A 146 8.74 0.23 15.83
N PHE A 147 8.84 0.54 14.54
CA PHE A 147 8.95 1.89 14.00
C PHE A 147 7.61 2.48 13.56
N VAL A 148 6.54 1.68 13.55
CA VAL A 148 5.19 2.16 13.29
C VAL A 148 4.63 2.78 14.56
N LYS A 149 4.12 4.00 14.44
CA LYS A 149 3.16 4.56 15.39
C LYS A 149 1.78 4.48 14.73
N THR A 150 0.85 3.80 15.38
CA THR A 150 -0.55 3.77 14.99
C THR A 150 -1.24 5.05 15.49
N TYR A 151 -2.07 5.67 14.65
CA TYR A 151 -2.76 6.95 14.92
C TYR A 151 -4.29 6.83 14.97
N ALA A 152 -4.86 5.70 14.51
CA ALA A 152 -6.30 5.42 14.52
C ALA A 152 -6.55 3.92 14.67
N ASP A 153 -7.80 3.52 14.93
CA ASP A 153 -8.23 2.11 14.96
C ASP A 153 -9.34 1.87 13.92
N VAL A 154 -9.00 2.01 12.63
CA VAL A 154 -9.95 1.81 11.53
C VAL A 154 -10.53 0.38 11.55
N TRP A 155 -9.78 -0.61 12.04
CA TRP A 155 -10.30 -1.96 12.21
C TRP A 155 -11.42 -2.02 13.26
N GLY A 156 -11.19 -1.50 14.47
CA GLY A 156 -12.19 -1.47 15.54
C GLY A 156 -13.46 -0.70 15.18
N GLU A 157 -13.32 0.45 14.51
CA GLU A 157 -14.45 1.21 13.96
C GLU A 157 -15.25 0.38 12.93
N SER A 158 -14.55 -0.29 11.99
CA SER A 158 -15.19 -1.12 10.97
C SER A 158 -15.94 -2.31 11.57
N VAL A 159 -15.35 -2.99 12.56
CA VAL A 159 -16.00 -4.11 13.26
C VAL A 159 -17.25 -3.64 14.01
N ARG A 160 -17.23 -2.47 14.65
CA ARG A 160 -18.42 -1.93 15.33
C ARG A 160 -19.57 -1.69 14.37
N GLY A 161 -19.33 -0.98 13.26
CA GLY A 161 -20.38 -0.71 12.26
C GLY A 161 -20.98 -1.98 11.64
N ILE A 162 -20.17 -3.02 11.44
CA ILE A 162 -20.64 -4.33 10.95
C ILE A 162 -21.50 -5.06 11.98
N GLU A 163 -21.12 -5.02 13.28
CA GLU A 163 -21.90 -5.63 14.35
C GLU A 163 -23.20 -4.86 14.67
N GLU A 164 -23.19 -3.53 14.54
CA GLU A 164 -24.38 -2.66 14.65
C GLU A 164 -25.38 -2.97 13.53
N PHE A 165 -24.95 -2.94 12.27
CA PHE A 165 -25.78 -3.35 11.12
C PHE A 165 -26.38 -4.77 11.29
N LYS A 166 -25.57 -5.72 11.78
CA LYS A 166 -26.02 -7.09 12.09
C LYS A 166 -27.05 -7.12 13.23
N GLY A 167 -26.96 -6.22 14.21
CA GLY A 167 -27.97 -6.02 15.25
C GLY A 167 -29.28 -5.48 14.69
N ASP A 168 -29.21 -4.47 13.82
CA ASP A 168 -30.38 -3.83 13.22
C ASP A 168 -31.13 -4.76 12.26
N VAL A 169 -30.42 -5.54 11.45
CA VAL A 169 -31.01 -6.55 10.57
C VAL A 169 -31.69 -7.66 11.38
N LYS A 170 -31.07 -8.11 12.49
CA LYS A 170 -31.65 -9.15 13.36
C LYS A 170 -32.88 -8.68 14.13
N SER A 171 -32.89 -7.42 14.56
CA SER A 171 -34.03 -6.81 15.25
C SER A 171 -35.13 -6.30 14.31
N ARG A 172 -34.84 -6.23 13.00
CA ARG A 172 -35.64 -5.57 11.96
C ARG A 172 -35.77 -4.05 12.18
N ALA A 173 -34.81 -3.43 12.84
CA ALA A 173 -34.68 -1.96 12.89
C ALA A 173 -34.18 -1.39 11.55
N PHE A 174 -33.38 -2.16 10.79
CA PHE A 174 -32.95 -1.82 9.44
C PHE A 174 -33.49 -2.82 8.38
N PRO A 175 -33.96 -2.34 7.22
CA PRO A 175 -34.19 -0.94 6.87
C PRO A 175 -35.41 -0.37 7.60
N SER A 176 -35.28 0.85 8.13
CA SER A 176 -36.42 1.68 8.53
C SER A 176 -37.06 2.33 7.29
N GLY A 177 -38.20 3.03 7.45
CA GLY A 177 -38.88 3.69 6.34
C GLY A 177 -37.99 4.65 5.53
N GLU A 178 -37.04 5.33 6.18
CA GLU A 178 -36.06 6.24 5.55
C GLU A 178 -35.17 5.52 4.52
N TYR A 179 -34.89 4.24 4.74
CA TYR A 179 -34.04 3.41 3.87
C TYR A 179 -34.85 2.55 2.90
N THR A 180 -36.10 2.94 2.61
CA THR A 180 -37.01 2.24 1.68
C THR A 180 -37.67 3.20 0.69
N TYR A 181 -38.14 2.66 -0.44
CA TYR A 181 -38.95 3.39 -1.41
C TYR A 181 -40.43 3.03 -1.26
N SER A 182 -41.31 4.02 -1.34
CA SER A 182 -42.76 3.84 -1.31
C SER A 182 -43.35 3.61 -2.70
N ILE A 183 -44.34 2.72 -2.79
CA ILE A 183 -45.30 2.64 -3.90
C ILE A 183 -46.59 3.38 -3.50
N SER A 184 -47.34 3.93 -4.47
CA SER A 184 -48.64 4.55 -4.17
C SER A 184 -49.68 3.49 -3.82
N GLU A 185 -50.73 3.87 -3.08
CA GLU A 185 -51.81 2.94 -2.72
C GLU A 185 -52.54 2.39 -3.95
N GLN A 186 -52.70 3.22 -5.00
CA GLN A 186 -53.33 2.83 -6.27
C GLN A 186 -52.51 1.75 -6.99
N GLU A 187 -51.22 2.00 -7.24
CA GLU A 187 -50.33 1.07 -7.94
C GLU A 187 -50.18 -0.25 -7.13
N MET A 188 -50.18 -0.16 -5.80
CA MET A 188 -50.14 -1.34 -4.93
C MET A 188 -51.45 -2.14 -4.95
N ALA A 189 -52.60 -1.49 -5.13
CA ALA A 189 -53.89 -2.16 -5.28
C ALA A 189 -53.98 -2.89 -6.63
N GLU A 190 -53.56 -2.24 -7.72
CA GLU A 190 -53.49 -2.85 -9.06
C GLU A 190 -52.53 -4.05 -9.07
N PHE A 191 -51.33 -3.90 -8.51
CA PHE A 191 -50.37 -4.99 -8.35
C PHE A 191 -50.96 -6.19 -7.58
N ARG A 192 -51.74 -5.96 -6.52
CA ARG A 192 -52.41 -7.05 -5.77
C ARG A 192 -53.45 -7.79 -6.62
N SER A 193 -54.19 -7.09 -7.47
CA SER A 193 -55.15 -7.73 -8.40
C SER A 193 -54.42 -8.66 -9.36
N VAL A 194 -53.40 -8.14 -10.04
CA VAL A 194 -52.60 -8.90 -11.02
C VAL A 194 -51.90 -10.10 -10.37
N VAL A 195 -51.33 -9.95 -9.16
CA VAL A 195 -50.69 -11.06 -8.44
C VAL A 195 -51.69 -12.15 -8.03
N GLY A 196 -52.93 -11.79 -7.68
CA GLY A 196 -53.99 -12.78 -7.42
C GLY A 196 -54.27 -13.64 -8.64
N GLU A 197 -54.47 -13.00 -9.80
CA GLU A 197 -54.73 -13.67 -11.08
C GLU A 197 -53.54 -14.56 -11.52
N VAL A 198 -52.29 -14.08 -11.35
CA VAL A 198 -51.08 -14.86 -11.64
C VAL A 198 -50.91 -16.05 -10.69
N GLY A 199 -51.29 -15.92 -9.42
CA GLY A 199 -51.27 -17.01 -8.44
C GLY A 199 -52.26 -18.13 -8.82
N GLU A 200 -53.48 -17.78 -9.21
CA GLU A 200 -54.50 -18.73 -9.66
C GLU A 200 -54.09 -19.42 -10.98
N GLN A 201 -53.52 -18.68 -11.93
CA GLN A 201 -53.00 -19.24 -13.18
C GLN A 201 -51.77 -20.15 -12.97
N GLY A 202 -50.89 -19.82 -12.03
CA GLY A 202 -49.68 -20.60 -11.71
C GLY A 202 -49.97 -21.92 -10.99
N VAL A 203 -50.95 -21.94 -10.07
CA VAL A 203 -51.39 -23.20 -9.42
C VAL A 203 -52.17 -24.09 -10.39
N GLY A 204 -52.80 -23.51 -11.42
CA GLY A 204 -53.52 -24.23 -12.48
C GLY A 204 -52.67 -25.16 -13.34
N MET A 205 -51.34 -24.98 -13.40
CA MET A 205 -50.45 -25.81 -14.24
C MET A 205 -49.75 -26.96 -13.50
N ALA A 206 -49.71 -26.95 -12.16
CA ALA A 206 -48.98 -27.96 -11.38
C ALA A 206 -49.81 -29.22 -11.02
N SER A 207 -51.00 -29.40 -11.61
CA SER A 207 -51.93 -30.50 -11.28
C SER A 207 -52.43 -31.33 -12.47
N ARG A 208 -51.82 -31.18 -13.67
CA ARG A 208 -52.16 -31.98 -14.87
C ARG A 208 -50.95 -32.36 -15.74
N ALA A 209 -50.13 -33.28 -15.23
CA ALA A 209 -49.38 -34.28 -16.01
C ALA A 209 -48.91 -35.40 -15.05
#